data_AF-A0A943TY56-F1
#
_entry.id   AF-A0A943TY56-F1
#
_cell.length_a   1.000
_cell.length_b   1.000
_cell.length_c   1.000
_cell.angle_alpha   90.00
_cell.angle_beta   90.00
_cell.angle_gamma   90.00
#
_symmetry.space_group_name_H-M   'P 1'
#
loop_
_entity.id
_entity.type
_entity.pdbx_description
1 polymer ?
#
loop_
_entity_poly.entity_id
_entity_poly.type
_entity_poly.pdbx_seq_one_letter_code
_entity_poly.pdbx_strand_id
1 'polypeptide(L)'
;MTLVSDGINIVDLAINRLRLHEPPEGYYVAFSGGKDSVVILDLVKRAGVKYDAHFNVTSVDPPELTKFIHDTYPEVTMEKPPMSMRKLVEKNRFLPTRRYRYCCRVMKERGGNGRYVVTGIRHAESTSRSKRQLIEPCRQKNGKQFIHPIIEWSDSDVWEYIHTYQVPYCRLYDEGHKRIGCICCPFSGKTKMLADAKRWPNIYSYMWRGGAELALKSRRERGMKCTFQNVDDFMGWWINGKKKTEDTTAVTIFGVKGDESLT
;
A
#
# COMPACT_ATOMS: atom_id res chain seq x y z
N MET A 1 22.80 -18.86 12.42
CA MET A 1 21.97 -18.32 13.51
C MET A 1 20.53 -18.69 13.16
N THR A 2 19.88 -19.52 13.97
CA THR A 2 18.52 -20.00 13.69
C THR A 2 17.54 -18.96 14.22
N LEU A 3 16.64 -18.45 13.38
CA LEU A 3 15.59 -17.53 13.80
C LEU A 3 14.58 -18.29 14.64
N VAL A 4 14.65 -18.14 15.97
CA VAL A 4 13.82 -18.88 16.92
C VAL A 4 13.00 -17.90 17.75
N SER A 5 11.68 -18.06 17.76
CA SER A 5 10.76 -17.40 18.69
C SER A 5 10.03 -18.48 19.48
N ASP A 6 10.06 -18.39 20.82
CA ASP A 6 9.42 -19.36 21.73
C ASP A 6 9.82 -20.84 21.46
N GLY A 7 11.06 -21.07 21.04
CA GLY A 7 11.58 -22.41 20.72
C GLY A 7 11.18 -22.94 19.34
N ILE A 8 10.42 -22.18 18.54
CA ILE A 8 9.99 -22.54 17.19
C ILE A 8 10.88 -21.83 16.18
N ASN A 9 11.43 -22.57 15.21
CA ASN A 9 12.05 -21.96 14.04
C ASN A 9 10.97 -21.32 13.17
N ILE A 10 10.89 -19.99 13.21
CA ILE A 10 9.82 -19.22 12.54
C ILE A 10 9.93 -19.27 11.01
N VAL A 11 11.12 -19.57 10.48
CA VAL A 11 11.36 -19.77 9.04
C VAL A 11 10.77 -21.10 8.59
N ASP A 12 11.05 -22.18 9.31
CA ASP A 12 10.51 -23.51 9.01
C ASP A 12 8.99 -23.50 9.12
N LEU A 13 8.45 -22.80 10.13
CA LEU A 13 7.01 -22.60 10.27
C LEU A 13 6.41 -21.91 9.05
N ALA A 14 7.03 -20.81 8.57
CA ALA A 14 6.55 -20.08 7.40
C ALA A 14 6.63 -20.94 6.12
N ILE A 15 7.72 -21.69 5.93
CA ILE A 15 7.89 -22.62 4.80
C ILE A 15 6.84 -23.74 4.84
N ASN A 16 6.59 -24.33 6.01
CA ASN A 16 5.62 -25.41 6.16
C ASN A 16 4.19 -24.92 5.89
N ARG A 17 3.84 -23.70 6.32
CA ARG A 17 2.56 -23.06 5.97
C ARG A 17 2.38 -22.92 4.45
N LEU A 18 3.43 -22.52 3.74
CA LEU A 18 3.38 -22.41 2.27
C LEU A 18 3.23 -23.78 1.59
N ARG A 19 3.95 -24.81 2.05
CA ARG A 19 3.84 -26.16 1.48
C ARG A 19 2.47 -26.80 1.74
N LEU A 20 1.96 -26.69 2.96
CA LEU A 20 0.71 -27.33 3.37
C LEU A 20 -0.51 -26.77 2.61
N HIS A 21 -0.45 -25.50 2.23
CA HIS A 21 -1.56 -24.79 1.60
C HIS A 21 -1.29 -24.49 0.12
N GLU A 22 -0.34 -25.17 -0.52
CA GLU A 22 -0.01 -24.93 -1.91
C GLU A 22 -1.22 -25.26 -2.80
N PRO A 23 -1.74 -24.29 -3.57
CA PRO A 23 -2.82 -24.56 -4.51
C PRO A 23 -2.27 -25.26 -5.77
N PRO A 24 -3.06 -26.10 -6.48
CA PRO A 24 -2.59 -26.81 -7.66
C PRO A 24 -1.99 -25.92 -8.76
N GLU A 25 -2.54 -24.72 -8.93
CA GLU A 25 -2.11 -23.70 -9.89
C GLU A 25 -0.93 -22.83 -9.40
N GLY A 26 -0.48 -23.04 -8.16
CA GLY A 26 0.55 -22.21 -7.52
C GLY A 26 0.03 -20.87 -7.02
N TYR A 27 0.82 -20.26 -6.15
CA TYR A 27 0.48 -19.00 -5.50
C TYR A 27 0.59 -17.78 -6.43
N TYR A 28 -0.32 -16.84 -6.24
CA TYR A 28 -0.12 -15.45 -6.69
C TYR A 28 0.62 -14.69 -5.59
N VAL A 29 1.90 -14.36 -5.79
CA VAL A 29 2.70 -13.62 -4.81
C VAL A 29 2.51 -12.11 -5.02
N ALA A 30 1.87 -11.45 -4.04
CA ALA A 30 1.71 -10.00 -4.06
C ALA A 30 3.02 -9.30 -3.66
N PHE A 31 3.83 -8.98 -4.67
CA PHE A 31 5.15 -8.39 -4.48
C PHE A 31 5.08 -6.86 -4.51
N SER A 32 5.71 -6.19 -3.54
CA SER A 32 5.75 -4.72 -3.46
C SER A 32 7.16 -4.14 -3.54
N GLY A 33 8.20 -4.98 -3.48
CA GLY A 33 9.60 -4.60 -3.32
C GLY A 33 9.97 -4.02 -1.95
N GLY A 34 9.01 -3.94 -1.02
CA GLY A 34 9.29 -3.62 0.38
C GLY A 34 9.86 -4.83 1.14
N LYS A 35 10.47 -4.57 2.30
CA LYS A 35 11.15 -5.57 3.13
C LYS A 35 10.31 -6.83 3.39
N ASP A 36 9.02 -6.66 3.67
CA ASP A 36 8.16 -7.79 3.99
C ASP A 36 7.88 -8.66 2.74
N SER A 37 7.74 -8.06 1.55
CA SER A 37 7.46 -8.83 0.32
C SER A 37 8.69 -9.47 -0.31
N VAL A 38 9.90 -8.92 -0.12
CA VAL A 38 11.14 -9.60 -0.52
C VAL A 38 11.38 -10.86 0.32
N VAL A 39 11.07 -10.81 1.63
CA VAL A 39 11.10 -11.99 2.51
C VAL A 39 10.07 -13.03 2.07
N ILE A 40 8.84 -12.62 1.75
CA ILE A 40 7.81 -13.55 1.23
C ILE A 40 8.29 -14.26 -0.03
N LEU A 41 8.83 -13.52 -1.00
CA LEU A 41 9.30 -14.12 -2.26
C LEU A 41 10.44 -15.11 -2.02
N ASP A 42 11.38 -14.78 -1.14
CA ASP A 42 12.48 -15.67 -0.77
C ASP A 42 11.97 -16.94 -0.03
N LEU A 43 11.03 -16.80 0.91
CA LEU A 43 10.38 -17.94 1.59
C LEU A 43 9.62 -18.85 0.61
N VAL A 44 8.90 -18.28 -0.35
CA VAL A 44 8.19 -19.04 -1.39
C VAL A 44 9.18 -19.84 -2.24
N LYS A 45 10.32 -19.25 -2.63
CA LYS A 45 11.39 -19.96 -3.34
C LYS A 45 11.98 -21.09 -2.51
N ARG A 46 12.29 -20.86 -1.24
CA ARG A 46 12.83 -21.88 -0.31
C ARG A 46 11.85 -23.01 -0.04
N ALA A 47 10.55 -22.70 -0.02
CA ALA A 47 9.52 -23.70 0.15
C ALA A 47 9.44 -24.66 -1.04
N GLY A 48 9.85 -24.23 -2.23
CA GLY A 48 9.80 -25.05 -3.45
C GLY A 48 8.39 -25.21 -4.02
N VAL A 49 7.47 -24.32 -3.65
CA VAL A 49 6.08 -24.31 -4.11
C VAL A 49 5.97 -23.58 -5.46
N LYS A 50 4.94 -23.91 -6.25
CA LYS A 50 4.62 -23.20 -7.49
C LYS A 50 4.15 -21.78 -7.19
N TYR A 51 4.61 -20.81 -7.98
CA TYR A 51 4.16 -19.42 -7.85
C TYR A 51 4.38 -18.60 -9.12
N ASP A 52 3.67 -17.46 -9.19
CA ASP A 52 3.99 -16.29 -10.00
C ASP A 52 3.99 -15.05 -9.11
N ALA A 53 4.93 -14.13 -9.35
CA ALA A 53 5.10 -12.92 -8.54
C ALA A 53 4.74 -11.67 -9.35
N HIS A 54 3.96 -10.78 -8.74
CA HIS A 54 3.40 -9.63 -9.45
C HIS A 54 3.59 -8.34 -8.65
N PHE A 55 4.20 -7.34 -9.29
CA PHE A 55 4.31 -5.98 -8.81
C PHE A 55 3.36 -5.04 -9.56
N ASN A 56 2.32 -4.58 -8.86
CA ASN A 56 1.35 -3.62 -9.42
C ASN A 56 1.88 -2.18 -9.36
N VAL A 57 2.40 -1.71 -10.50
CA VAL A 57 2.97 -0.36 -10.65
C VAL A 57 1.86 0.70 -10.57
N THR A 58 2.11 1.80 -9.88
CA THR A 58 1.15 2.88 -9.61
C THR A 58 1.45 4.21 -10.29
N SER A 59 2.51 4.27 -11.12
CA SER A 59 3.07 5.49 -11.74
C SER A 59 3.59 6.57 -10.78
N VAL A 60 3.43 6.37 -9.48
CA VAL A 60 3.92 7.23 -8.39
C VAL A 60 4.71 6.42 -7.36
N ASP A 61 5.24 5.26 -7.76
CA ASP A 61 6.21 4.53 -6.94
C ASP A 61 7.56 5.25 -6.99
N PRO A 62 8.38 5.18 -5.91
CA PRO A 62 9.73 5.71 -5.93
C PRO A 62 10.56 5.12 -7.08
N PRO A 63 11.25 5.93 -7.90
CA PRO A 63 12.11 5.45 -8.98
C PRO A 63 13.16 4.43 -8.50
N GLU A 64 13.71 4.65 -7.31
CA GLU A 64 14.67 3.76 -6.66
C GLU A 64 14.06 2.37 -6.40
N LEU A 65 12.79 2.32 -5.98
CA LEU A 65 12.07 1.08 -5.77
C LEU A 65 11.81 0.37 -7.10
N THR A 66 11.29 1.08 -8.11
CA THR A 66 10.98 0.45 -9.40
C THR A 66 12.23 -0.06 -10.10
N LYS A 67 13.35 0.67 -10.00
CA LYS A 67 14.64 0.24 -10.54
C LYS A 67 15.18 -0.97 -9.79
N PHE A 68 15.11 -0.95 -8.45
CA PHE A 68 15.51 -2.09 -7.62
C PHE A 68 14.75 -3.37 -8.00
N ILE A 69 13.42 -3.30 -8.13
CA ILE A 69 12.59 -4.44 -8.51
C ILE A 69 12.99 -4.95 -9.90
N HIS A 70 13.10 -4.05 -10.88
CA HIS A 70 13.47 -4.40 -12.25
C HIS A 70 14.85 -5.09 -12.33
N ASP A 71 15.85 -4.53 -11.64
CA ASP A 71 17.23 -4.99 -11.75
C ASP A 71 17.51 -6.25 -10.91
N THR A 72 16.80 -6.43 -9.79
CA THR A 72 17.11 -7.47 -8.79
C THR A 72 16.15 -8.64 -8.81
N TYR A 73 14.91 -8.43 -9.25
CA TYR A 73 13.85 -9.44 -9.26
C TYR A 73 13.22 -9.54 -10.66
N PRO A 74 13.98 -9.93 -11.70
CA PRO A 74 13.47 -10.04 -13.06
C PRO A 74 12.34 -11.08 -13.21
N GLU A 75 12.19 -12.01 -12.27
CA GLU A 75 11.08 -12.97 -12.20
C GLU A 75 9.75 -12.34 -11.78
N VAL A 76 9.76 -11.12 -11.24
CA VAL A 76 8.55 -10.41 -10.82
C VAL A 76 7.94 -9.70 -12.02
N THR A 77 6.72 -10.09 -12.37
CA THR A 77 5.95 -9.44 -13.42
C THR A 77 5.55 -8.03 -12.99
N MET A 78 6.06 -7.01 -13.71
CA MET A 78 5.70 -5.61 -13.49
C MET A 78 4.39 -5.26 -14.22
N GLU A 79 3.30 -5.33 -13.47
CA GLU A 79 1.94 -5.06 -13.93
C GLU A 79 1.72 -3.57 -14.21
N LYS A 80 1.57 -3.22 -15.50
CA LYS A 80 1.36 -1.83 -15.93
C LYS A 80 0.00 -1.31 -15.45
N PRO A 81 -0.08 -0.09 -14.88
CA PRO A 81 -1.35 0.46 -14.44
C PRO A 81 -2.26 0.76 -15.65
N PRO A 82 -3.59 0.70 -15.49
CA PRO A 82 -4.52 0.99 -16.58
C PRO A 82 -4.48 2.47 -17.01
N MET A 83 -3.99 3.35 -16.15
CA MET A 83 -3.77 4.78 -16.41
C MET A 83 -2.78 5.35 -15.41
N SER A 84 -2.20 6.52 -15.68
CA SER A 84 -1.36 7.23 -14.72
C SER A 84 -2.18 7.76 -13.53
N MET A 85 -1.50 8.04 -12.42
CA MET A 85 -2.11 8.66 -11.24
C MET A 85 -2.74 10.01 -11.60
N ARG A 86 -2.08 10.79 -12.46
CA ARG A 86 -2.60 12.07 -12.98
C ARG A 86 -3.99 11.91 -13.61
N LYS A 87 -4.12 10.97 -14.56
CA LYS A 87 -5.41 10.67 -15.23
C LYS A 87 -6.43 10.11 -14.24
N LEU A 88 -5.98 9.34 -13.25
CA LEU A 88 -6.87 8.79 -12.24
C LEU A 88 -7.45 9.89 -11.33
N VAL A 89 -6.64 10.88 -10.94
CA VAL A 89 -7.09 12.05 -10.17
C VAL A 89 -8.11 12.87 -10.97
N GLU A 90 -7.83 13.13 -12.25
CA GLU A 90 -8.75 13.79 -13.17
C GLU A 90 -10.10 13.06 -13.28
N LYS A 91 -10.07 11.74 -13.54
CA LYS A 91 -11.27 10.91 -13.67
C LYS A 91 -12.13 10.93 -12.40
N ASN A 92 -11.49 10.90 -11.24
CA ASN A 92 -12.19 10.96 -9.94
C ASN A 92 -12.56 12.40 -9.54
N ARG A 93 -12.06 13.42 -10.26
CA ARG A 93 -12.26 14.85 -9.99
C ARG A 93 -11.86 15.25 -8.57
N PHE A 94 -10.97 14.47 -7.96
CA PHE A 94 -10.53 14.66 -6.58
C PHE A 94 -9.26 13.86 -6.28
N LEU A 95 -8.38 14.38 -5.41
CA LEU A 95 -7.19 13.68 -4.94
C LEU A 95 -7.57 12.50 -4.02
N PRO A 96 -6.78 11.42 -3.99
CA PRO A 96 -7.07 10.30 -3.11
C PRO A 96 -6.90 10.72 -1.65
N THR A 97 -7.74 10.18 -0.76
CA THR A 97 -7.64 10.47 0.68
C THR A 97 -7.54 9.17 1.47
N ARG A 98 -7.28 9.26 2.78
CA ARG A 98 -7.33 8.08 3.68
C ARG A 98 -8.69 7.37 3.63
N ARG A 99 -9.77 8.10 3.40
CA ARG A 99 -11.13 7.55 3.29
C ARG A 99 -11.50 7.15 1.86
N TYR A 100 -10.97 7.87 0.87
CA TYR A 100 -11.27 7.64 -0.55
C TYR A 100 -10.04 7.13 -1.30
N ARG A 101 -9.81 5.82 -1.17
CA ARG A 101 -8.63 5.08 -1.65
C ARG A 101 -8.80 4.48 -3.04
N TYR A 102 -9.40 5.21 -3.98
CA TYR A 102 -9.65 4.71 -5.34
C TYR A 102 -8.37 4.27 -6.06
N CYS A 103 -7.23 4.87 -5.73
CA CYS A 103 -5.92 4.53 -6.31
C CYS A 103 -5.51 3.08 -6.02
N CYS A 104 -5.68 2.60 -4.79
CA CYS A 104 -5.37 1.23 -4.42
C CYS A 104 -6.30 0.24 -5.14
N ARG A 105 -7.60 0.54 -5.18
CA ARG A 105 -8.58 -0.30 -5.87
C ARG A 105 -8.28 -0.46 -7.36
N VAL A 106 -7.93 0.62 -8.04
CA VAL A 106 -7.71 0.62 -9.50
C VAL A 106 -6.33 0.06 -9.88
N MET A 107 -5.30 0.35 -9.08
CA MET A 107 -3.92 0.00 -9.43
C MET A 107 -3.38 -1.21 -8.67
N LYS A 108 -3.62 -1.32 -7.35
CA LYS A 108 -2.96 -2.32 -6.49
C LYS A 108 -3.75 -3.60 -6.27
N GLU A 109 -5.08 -3.51 -6.20
CA GLU A 109 -5.94 -4.62 -5.74
C GLU A 109 -6.54 -5.44 -6.88
N ARG A 110 -6.04 -5.28 -8.12
CA ARG A 110 -6.64 -5.84 -9.34
C ARG A 110 -6.28 -7.32 -9.61
N GLY A 111 -5.09 -7.78 -9.20
CA GLY A 111 -4.59 -9.11 -9.54
C GLY A 111 -4.98 -10.22 -8.56
N GLY A 112 -4.84 -11.48 -8.98
CA GLY A 112 -5.06 -12.68 -8.16
C GLY A 112 -6.52 -13.14 -8.00
N ASN A 113 -7.46 -12.66 -8.83
CA ASN A 113 -8.87 -13.08 -8.73
C ASN A 113 -8.99 -14.61 -8.80
N GLY A 114 -9.75 -15.22 -7.87
CA GLY A 114 -9.93 -16.67 -7.80
C GLY A 114 -8.72 -17.48 -7.31
N ARG A 115 -7.62 -16.83 -6.91
CA ARG A 115 -6.38 -17.51 -6.52
C ARG A 115 -6.07 -17.36 -5.03
N TYR A 116 -5.15 -18.20 -4.55
CA TYR A 116 -4.46 -17.98 -3.28
C TYR A 116 -3.36 -16.93 -3.46
N VAL A 117 -3.53 -15.81 -2.76
CA VAL A 117 -2.64 -14.65 -2.79
C VAL A 117 -1.78 -14.63 -1.53
N VAL A 118 -0.47 -14.77 -1.70
CA VAL A 118 0.49 -14.70 -0.58
C VAL A 118 0.83 -13.24 -0.32
N THR A 119 0.74 -12.79 0.94
CA THR A 119 1.11 -11.43 1.32
C THR A 119 1.93 -11.36 2.60
N GLY A 120 2.76 -10.33 2.72
CA GLY A 120 3.59 -10.06 3.91
C GLY A 120 2.88 -9.27 4.99
N ILE A 121 1.58 -9.51 5.21
CA ILE A 121 0.82 -8.83 6.27
C ILE A 121 1.23 -9.39 7.64
N ARG A 122 1.56 -8.52 8.59
CA ARG A 122 1.94 -8.92 9.96
C ARG A 122 1.09 -8.27 11.03
N HIS A 123 0.87 -8.97 12.14
CA HIS A 123 0.15 -8.50 13.33
C HIS A 123 0.79 -7.23 13.93
N ALA A 124 2.12 -7.20 13.95
CA ALA A 124 2.92 -6.10 14.51
C ALA A 124 2.74 -4.74 13.79
N GLU A 125 2.09 -4.69 12.61
CA GLU A 125 1.94 -3.45 11.86
C GLU A 125 0.88 -2.48 12.41
N SER A 126 -0.20 -2.99 13.02
CA SER A 126 -1.28 -2.17 13.59
C SER A 126 -2.31 -3.01 14.34
N THR A 127 -3.11 -2.38 15.20
CA THR A 127 -4.27 -3.00 15.88
C THR A 127 -5.30 -3.60 14.93
N SER A 128 -5.44 -3.06 13.71
CA SER A 128 -6.33 -3.68 12.71
C SER A 128 -5.71 -4.91 12.06
N ARG A 129 -4.37 -4.98 11.98
CA ARG A 129 -3.64 -6.09 11.38
C ARG A 129 -3.50 -7.26 12.37
N SER A 130 -3.44 -7.01 13.67
CA SER A 130 -3.40 -8.07 14.70
C SER A 130 -4.63 -8.98 14.72
N LYS A 131 -5.74 -8.55 14.11
CA LYS A 131 -6.99 -9.33 14.00
C LYS A 131 -7.05 -10.22 12.74
N ARG A 132 -6.06 -10.10 11.84
CA ARG A 132 -6.00 -10.87 10.59
C ARG A 132 -5.68 -12.32 10.89
N GLN A 133 -6.25 -13.23 10.09
CA GLN A 133 -6.04 -14.67 10.22
C GLN A 133 -4.98 -15.13 9.22
N LEU A 134 -4.28 -16.23 9.53
CA LEU A 134 -3.27 -16.82 8.63
C LEU A 134 -3.81 -17.01 7.21
N ILE A 135 -5.02 -17.56 7.10
CA ILE A 135 -5.78 -17.66 5.85
C ILE A 135 -7.10 -16.93 6.03
N GLU A 136 -7.47 -16.10 5.06
CA GLU A 136 -8.78 -15.43 5.07
C GLU A 136 -9.26 -15.10 3.66
N PRO A 137 -10.58 -15.10 3.42
CA PRO A 137 -11.13 -14.67 2.15
C PRO A 137 -10.94 -13.16 1.95
N CYS A 138 -10.77 -12.76 0.70
CA CYS A 138 -10.86 -11.37 0.33
C CYS A 138 -12.27 -10.82 0.63
N ARG A 139 -12.32 -9.60 1.16
CA ARG A 139 -13.60 -8.91 1.44
C ARG A 139 -14.41 -8.61 0.18
N GLN A 140 -13.75 -8.56 -0.98
CA GLN A 140 -14.40 -8.41 -2.27
C GLN A 140 -14.83 -9.79 -2.78
N LYS A 141 -16.02 -9.88 -3.38
CA LYS A 141 -16.54 -11.12 -3.98
C LYS A 141 -15.82 -11.44 -5.30
N ASN A 142 -14.54 -11.77 -5.24
CA ASN A 142 -13.67 -12.05 -6.39
C ASN A 142 -12.90 -13.38 -6.26
N GLY A 143 -13.30 -14.25 -5.33
CA GLY A 143 -12.71 -15.58 -5.13
C GLY A 143 -11.29 -15.60 -4.57
N LYS A 144 -10.67 -14.45 -4.31
CA LYS A 144 -9.33 -14.37 -3.68
C LYS A 144 -9.36 -14.96 -2.28
N GLN A 145 -8.40 -15.84 -2.00
CA GLN A 145 -8.02 -16.23 -0.65
C GLN A 145 -6.66 -15.64 -0.35
N PHE A 146 -6.44 -15.12 0.84
CA PHE A 146 -5.14 -14.64 1.27
C PHE A 146 -4.47 -15.66 2.18
N ILE A 147 -3.14 -15.77 2.09
CA ILE A 147 -2.30 -16.44 3.08
C ILE A 147 -1.17 -15.50 3.52
N HIS A 148 -0.94 -15.41 4.84
CA HIS A 148 0.06 -14.55 5.46
C HIS A 148 1.08 -15.39 6.22
N PRO A 149 2.08 -15.99 5.55
CA PRO A 149 2.92 -17.03 6.16
C PRO A 149 3.80 -16.51 7.32
N ILE A 150 4.08 -15.20 7.35
CA ILE A 150 4.88 -14.51 8.38
C ILE A 150 4.02 -13.67 9.34
N ILE A 151 2.73 -13.99 9.49
CA ILE A 151 1.74 -13.11 10.15
C ILE A 151 2.14 -12.69 11.58
N GLU A 152 2.83 -13.54 12.33
CA GLU A 152 3.28 -13.26 13.70
C GLU A 152 4.65 -12.55 13.77
N TRP A 153 5.38 -12.42 12.65
CA TRP A 153 6.74 -11.88 12.67
C TRP A 153 6.76 -10.41 13.10
N SER A 154 7.73 -10.07 13.95
CA SER A 154 8.07 -8.71 14.35
C SER A 154 8.85 -7.98 13.24
N ASP A 155 9.13 -6.69 13.43
CA ASP A 155 9.99 -5.96 12.48
C ASP A 155 11.44 -6.44 12.55
N SER A 156 11.92 -6.81 13.74
CA SER A 156 13.25 -7.39 13.93
C SER A 156 13.39 -8.73 13.24
N ASP A 157 12.38 -9.61 13.31
CA ASP A 157 12.45 -10.92 12.65
C ASP A 157 12.61 -10.79 11.13
N VAL A 158 11.90 -9.82 10.53
CA VAL A 158 12.01 -9.52 9.09
C VAL A 158 13.42 -9.05 8.73
N TRP A 159 14.00 -8.14 9.50
CA TRP A 159 15.34 -7.63 9.25
C TRP A 159 16.43 -8.67 9.52
N GLU A 160 16.29 -9.42 10.61
CA GLU A 160 17.22 -10.51 10.95
C GLU A 160 17.20 -11.58 9.86
N TYR A 161 16.03 -11.91 9.29
CA TYR A 161 15.93 -12.76 8.11
C TYR A 161 16.66 -12.17 6.90
N ILE A 162 16.39 -10.90 6.57
CA ILE A 162 17.02 -10.22 5.44
C ILE A 162 18.55 -10.28 5.56
N HIS A 163 19.10 -9.98 6.73
CA HIS A 163 20.54 -9.99 6.96
C HIS A 163 21.11 -11.40 7.06
N THR A 164 20.43 -12.35 7.70
CA THR A 164 20.90 -13.74 7.84
C THR A 164 20.98 -14.42 6.48
N TYR A 165 19.97 -14.22 5.64
CA TYR A 165 19.84 -14.88 4.34
C TYR A 165 20.32 -14.02 3.17
N GLN A 166 20.88 -12.83 3.45
CA GLN A 166 21.40 -11.89 2.46
C GLN A 166 20.37 -11.57 1.37
N VAL A 167 19.10 -11.40 1.77
CA VAL A 167 18.02 -11.07 0.84
C VAL A 167 18.19 -9.64 0.37
N PRO A 168 18.27 -9.37 -0.95
CA PRO A 168 18.36 -8.00 -1.43
C PRO A 168 17.15 -7.17 -0.98
N TYR A 169 17.38 -5.91 -0.62
CA TYR A 169 16.31 -4.99 -0.25
C TYR A 169 16.56 -3.59 -0.84
N CYS A 170 15.49 -2.81 -0.96
CA CYS A 170 15.58 -1.49 -1.57
C CYS A 170 16.38 -0.52 -0.68
N ARG A 171 17.40 0.15 -1.26
CA ARG A 171 18.26 1.12 -0.57
C ARG A 171 17.54 2.24 0.18
N LEU A 172 16.27 2.51 -0.16
CA LEU A 172 15.48 3.50 0.57
C LEU A 172 15.35 3.17 2.07
N TYR A 173 15.47 1.90 2.45
CA TYR A 173 15.53 1.52 3.86
C TYR A 173 16.81 2.05 4.55
N ASP A 174 17.97 2.01 3.87
CA ASP A 174 19.24 2.55 4.39
C ASP A 174 19.19 4.08 4.52
N GLU A 175 18.33 4.72 3.73
CA GLU A 175 18.06 6.16 3.79
C GLU A 175 17.02 6.54 4.87
N GLY A 176 16.68 5.60 5.76
CA GLY A 176 15.81 5.83 6.92
C GLY A 176 14.31 5.64 6.66
N HIS A 177 13.89 5.14 5.49
CA HIS A 177 12.47 4.89 5.25
C HIS A 177 12.02 3.61 5.97
N LYS A 178 11.17 3.71 6.99
CA LYS A 178 10.60 2.53 7.67
C LYS A 178 9.55 1.78 6.84
N ARG A 179 8.94 2.46 5.87
CA ARG A 179 7.93 1.93 4.96
C ARG A 179 8.08 2.60 3.60
N ILE A 180 8.15 1.78 2.56
CA ILE A 180 8.17 2.24 1.17
C ILE A 180 6.78 2.06 0.58
N GLY A 181 6.26 3.10 -0.07
CA GLY A 181 4.98 3.09 -0.74
C GLY A 181 4.92 4.20 -1.79
N CYS A 182 3.72 4.48 -2.31
CA CYS A 182 3.54 5.54 -3.30
C CYS A 182 3.96 6.90 -2.74
N ILE A 183 4.65 7.69 -3.56
CA ILE A 183 5.06 9.06 -3.28
C ILE A 183 3.83 9.91 -2.96
N CYS A 184 3.89 10.65 -1.85
CA CYS A 184 2.81 11.49 -1.31
C CYS A 184 1.51 10.72 -1.00
N CYS A 185 1.61 9.43 -0.65
CA CYS A 185 0.43 8.66 -0.26
C CYS A 185 -0.24 9.29 0.98
N PRO A 186 -1.56 9.55 0.97
CA PRO A 186 -2.26 10.15 2.11
C PRO A 186 -2.23 9.28 3.37
N PHE A 187 -1.90 7.99 3.27
CA PHE A 187 -1.73 7.12 4.43
C PHE A 187 -0.43 7.37 5.21
N SER A 188 0.55 8.05 4.61
CA SER A 188 1.89 8.22 5.18
C SER A 188 2.01 9.36 6.20
N GLY A 189 1.02 10.27 6.28
CA GLY A 189 1.12 11.44 7.16
C GLY A 189 1.59 12.69 6.45
N LYS A 190 1.23 13.85 7.01
CA LYS A 190 1.63 15.16 6.48
C LYS A 190 3.14 15.28 6.33
N THR A 191 3.89 14.91 7.38
CA THR A 191 5.35 15.00 7.40
C THR A 191 5.99 14.22 6.26
N LYS A 192 5.53 12.98 6.02
CA LYS A 192 6.05 12.16 4.93
C LYS A 192 5.63 12.69 3.56
N MET A 193 4.39 13.13 3.39
CA MET A 193 3.94 13.75 2.13
C MET A 193 4.76 14.99 1.76
N LEU A 194 5.13 15.83 2.74
CA LEU A 194 5.99 16.99 2.50
C LEU A 194 7.42 16.57 2.15
N ALA A 195 7.98 15.59 2.86
CA ALA A 195 9.29 15.03 2.55
C ALA A 195 9.34 14.42 1.14
N ASP A 196 8.29 13.68 0.77
CA ASP A 196 8.11 13.09 -0.55
C ASP A 196 8.04 14.16 -1.65
N ALA A 197 7.25 15.21 -1.43
CA ALA A 197 7.12 16.33 -2.37
C ALA A 197 8.45 17.06 -2.59
N LYS A 198 9.25 17.22 -1.52
CA LYS A 198 10.59 17.83 -1.60
C LYS A 198 11.57 16.92 -2.34
N ARG A 199 11.53 15.60 -2.06
CA ARG A 199 12.49 14.63 -2.62
C ARG A 199 12.21 14.29 -4.08
N TRP A 200 10.94 14.13 -4.44
CA TRP A 200 10.53 13.77 -5.81
C TRP A 200 9.64 14.89 -6.40
N PRO A 201 10.20 16.10 -6.61
CA PRO A 201 9.42 17.28 -6.99
C PRO A 201 8.76 17.12 -8.35
N ASN A 202 9.37 16.39 -9.29
CA ASN A 202 8.80 16.14 -10.61
C ASN A 202 7.59 15.22 -10.56
N ILE A 203 7.61 14.19 -9.72
CA ILE A 203 6.45 13.31 -9.52
C ILE A 203 5.34 14.09 -8.81
N TYR A 204 5.70 14.89 -7.80
CA TYR A 204 4.75 15.76 -7.11
C TYR A 204 4.08 16.78 -8.04
N SER A 205 4.85 17.51 -8.83
CA SER A 205 4.33 18.53 -9.73
C SER A 205 3.50 17.91 -10.86
N TYR A 206 4.02 16.88 -11.53
CA TYR A 206 3.37 16.32 -12.71
C TYR A 206 2.17 15.42 -12.36
N MET A 207 2.34 14.48 -11.42
CA MET A 207 1.30 13.50 -11.11
C MET A 207 0.23 14.06 -10.18
N TRP A 208 0.63 14.73 -9.10
CA TRP A 208 -0.28 15.18 -8.06
C TRP A 208 -0.84 16.58 -8.34
N ARG A 209 0.02 17.61 -8.46
CA ARG A 209 -0.44 18.98 -8.75
C ARG A 209 -1.11 19.07 -10.12
N GLY A 210 -0.50 18.52 -11.16
CA GLY A 210 -1.09 18.48 -12.50
C GLY A 210 -2.38 17.64 -12.58
N GLY A 211 -2.53 16.63 -11.72
CA GLY A 211 -3.79 15.88 -11.59
C GLY A 211 -4.87 16.71 -10.90
N ALA A 212 -4.50 17.46 -9.86
CA ALA A 212 -5.38 18.36 -9.13
C ALA A 212 -5.89 19.52 -10.02
N GLU A 213 -5.04 20.10 -10.85
CA GLU A 213 -5.42 21.11 -11.85
C GLU A 213 -6.49 20.58 -12.80
N LEU A 214 -6.28 19.39 -13.37
CA LEU A 214 -7.23 18.74 -14.26
C LEU A 214 -8.55 18.40 -13.52
N ALA A 215 -8.46 17.95 -12.27
CA ALA A 215 -9.65 17.71 -11.46
C ALA A 215 -10.46 19.00 -11.24
N LEU A 216 -9.83 20.12 -10.90
CA LEU A 216 -10.52 21.41 -10.71
C LEU A 216 -11.13 21.92 -12.02
N LYS A 217 -10.38 21.84 -13.13
CA LYS A 217 -10.87 22.19 -14.47
C LYS A 217 -12.12 21.38 -14.81
N SER A 218 -12.05 20.06 -14.67
CA SER A 218 -13.15 19.15 -14.98
C SER A 218 -14.39 19.37 -14.10
N ARG A 219 -14.22 19.82 -12.85
CA ARG A 219 -15.34 20.21 -11.98
C ARG A 219 -16.03 21.47 -12.48
N ARG A 220 -15.26 22.49 -12.87
CA ARG A 220 -15.78 23.78 -13.37
C ARG A 220 -16.57 23.59 -14.66
N GLU A 221 -16.01 22.85 -15.63
CA GLU A 221 -16.67 22.55 -16.91
C GLU A 221 -17.99 21.80 -16.75
N ARG A 222 -18.14 21.04 -15.66
CA ARG A 222 -19.36 20.27 -15.35
C ARG A 222 -20.32 21.00 -14.40
N GLY A 223 -20.07 22.28 -14.09
CA GLY A 223 -20.88 23.05 -13.14
C GLY A 223 -20.90 22.49 -11.71
N MET A 224 -19.91 21.65 -11.33
CA MET A 224 -19.86 21.06 -10.00
C MET A 224 -19.37 22.08 -8.97
N LYS A 225 -20.01 22.10 -7.78
CA LYS A 225 -19.56 22.94 -6.66
C LYS A 225 -18.07 22.73 -6.39
N CYS A 226 -17.26 23.78 -6.45
CA CYS A 226 -15.83 23.74 -6.23
C CYS A 226 -15.47 24.55 -4.98
N THR A 227 -14.94 23.89 -3.95
CA THR A 227 -14.55 24.54 -2.70
C THR A 227 -13.17 25.19 -2.77
N PHE A 228 -12.35 24.85 -3.76
CA PHE A 228 -10.99 25.34 -3.92
C PHE A 228 -10.93 26.39 -5.04
N GLN A 229 -10.30 27.54 -4.79
CA GLN A 229 -10.20 28.62 -5.77
C GLN A 229 -9.10 28.34 -6.79
N ASN A 230 -8.01 27.72 -6.35
CA ASN A 230 -6.89 27.34 -7.21
C ASN A 230 -6.30 25.98 -6.78
N VAL A 231 -5.28 25.51 -7.51
CA VAL A 231 -4.61 24.24 -7.20
C VAL A 231 -3.82 24.32 -5.89
N ASP A 232 -3.25 25.46 -5.53
CA ASP A 232 -2.51 25.64 -4.28
C ASP A 232 -3.40 25.43 -3.06
N ASP A 233 -4.63 25.95 -3.09
CA ASP A 233 -5.64 25.68 -2.05
C ASP A 233 -5.96 24.19 -1.94
N PHE A 234 -6.11 23.51 -3.09
CA PHE A 234 -6.46 22.11 -3.12
C PHE A 234 -5.32 21.23 -2.59
N MET A 235 -4.09 21.49 -3.03
CA MET A 235 -2.90 20.78 -2.56
C MET A 235 -2.61 21.08 -1.08
N GLY A 236 -2.78 22.34 -0.67
CA GLY A 236 -2.67 22.78 0.71
C GLY A 236 -3.65 22.04 1.62
N TRP A 237 -4.92 21.95 1.22
CA TRP A 237 -5.93 21.14 1.91
C TRP A 237 -5.60 19.65 1.90
N TRP A 238 -5.11 19.12 0.78
CA TRP A 238 -4.82 17.69 0.65
C TRP A 238 -3.70 17.22 1.58
N ILE A 239 -2.65 18.03 1.73
CA ILE A 239 -1.50 17.74 2.61
C ILE A 239 -1.84 18.04 4.08
N ASN A 240 -2.49 19.17 4.36
CA ASN A 240 -2.70 19.64 5.73
C ASN A 240 -4.02 19.19 6.37
N GLY A 241 -4.99 18.74 5.56
CA GLY A 241 -6.37 18.56 5.99
C GLY A 241 -7.12 19.89 6.08
N LYS A 242 -8.36 19.85 6.62
CA LYS A 242 -9.08 21.07 6.99
C LYS A 242 -8.28 21.77 8.09
N LYS A 243 -8.05 23.09 7.97
CA LYS A 243 -7.68 23.90 9.15
C LYS A 243 -8.75 23.66 10.22
N LYS A 244 -8.35 23.33 11.45
CA LYS A 244 -9.26 23.51 12.59
C LYS A 244 -9.57 25.00 12.60
N THR A 245 -10.79 25.38 12.26
CA THR A 245 -11.27 26.71 12.55
C THR A 245 -11.31 26.81 14.07
N GLU A 246 -10.52 27.72 14.64
CA GLU A 246 -10.81 28.26 15.96
C GLU A 246 -12.11 29.04 15.82
N ASP A 247 -13.22 28.33 15.89
CA ASP A 247 -14.52 28.94 16.13
C ASP A 247 -15.42 27.90 16.79
N THR A 248 -15.50 28.03 18.12
CA THR A 248 -16.52 27.44 18.97
C THR A 248 -17.87 28.08 18.63
N THR A 249 -18.45 27.73 17.49
CA THR A 249 -19.90 27.75 17.32
C THR A 249 -20.30 26.53 16.50
N ALA A 250 -20.99 25.61 17.18
CA ALA A 250 -21.51 24.40 16.60
C ALA A 250 -22.46 24.72 15.43
N VAL A 251 -22.03 24.42 14.21
CA VAL A 251 -22.96 24.20 13.10
C VAL A 251 -22.70 22.81 12.53
N THR A 252 -23.58 21.90 12.94
CA THR A 252 -23.74 20.54 12.43
C THR A 252 -24.06 20.58 10.93
N ILE A 253 -23.20 19.99 10.10
CA ILE A 253 -23.37 19.92 8.62
C ILE A 253 -24.38 18.84 8.18
N PHE A 254 -25.01 18.13 9.11
CA PHE A 254 -26.19 17.31 8.85
C PHE A 254 -27.14 17.47 10.03
N GLY A 255 -28.30 18.08 9.79
CA GLY A 255 -29.37 18.25 10.77
C GLY A 255 -30.03 16.92 11.14
N VAL A 256 -29.34 16.12 11.95
CA VAL A 256 -29.94 15.02 12.70
C VAL A 256 -29.35 15.07 14.10
N LYS A 257 -30.16 15.50 15.07
CA LYS A 257 -29.90 15.22 16.48
C LYS A 257 -30.09 13.72 16.66
N GLY A 258 -28.98 12.98 16.74
CA GLY A 258 -28.99 11.66 17.36
C GLY A 258 -29.01 11.90 18.86
N ASP A 259 -30.19 11.71 19.45
CA ASP A 259 -30.39 11.61 20.89
C ASP A 259 -29.51 10.45 21.41
N GLU A 260 -28.48 10.76 22.20
CA GLU A 260 -27.75 9.77 22.97
C GLU A 260 -28.58 9.45 24.22
N SER A 261 -29.54 8.56 24.04
CA SER A 261 -30.04 7.75 25.15
C SER A 261 -30.36 6.32 24.68
N LEU A 262 -29.89 5.38 25.50
CA LEU A 262 -30.24 3.94 25.57
C LEU A 262 -29.29 2.94 24.88
N THR A 263 -28.50 2.29 25.77
CA THR A 263 -28.03 0.89 25.81
C THR A 263 -27.16 0.35 24.68
#